data_AF-A0A4U0FG32-F1
#
_entry.id   AF-A0A4U0FG32-F1
#
_cell.length_a   1.000
_cell.length_b   1.000
_cell.length_c   1.000
_cell.angle_alpha   90.00
_cell.angle_beta   90.00
_cell.angle_gamma   90.00
#
_symmetry.space_group_name_H-M   'P 1'
#
loop_
_entity.id
_entity.type
_entity.pdbx_description
1 polymer ?
#
loop_
_entity_poly.entity_id
_entity_poly.type
_entity_poly.pdbx_seq_one_letter_code
_entity_poly.pdbx_strand_id
1 'polypeptide(L)'
;MAAFLRTLYFSVVFILAFTVIAPAFVFAEGENGSSGYEWIEGAGQTVTMADIAELKLDPELVYLDAENTRRYLDENGEISSESDIGSVYPKNADWAVFFEYSEDGHISDEEKDKIDADALLESYKKGTEERNAKLDNPADHLFVDGWEKPPAYNEGKHALTWALRAHDNANQPIINSNVRILTRVGYLSVVLVTDPAHLNEDSASMEKLVLSTFSTKAGQRYEDFDAKSDKKAKYGLTGLILGGAGLAVAKKAGLLALLAVGLKKFWFLIVAAGAPLWKFLKGRRGQKLTAAKEPRDWERSSQAFAESDKRQAEAHEEIAAAAAEEEPKKAE
;
A
#
# COMPACT_ATOMS: atom_id res chain seq x y z
N MET A 1 28.10 -4.62 -24.57
CA MET A 1 26.71 -4.14 -24.36
C MET A 1 25.64 -5.23 -24.50
N ALA A 2 25.85 -6.36 -25.20
CA ALA A 2 24.84 -7.43 -25.34
C ALA A 2 25.06 -8.67 -24.44
N ALA A 3 25.86 -8.55 -23.37
CA ALA A 3 26.20 -9.67 -22.47
C ALA A 3 25.77 -9.46 -21.01
N PHE A 4 25.09 -8.36 -20.69
CA PHE A 4 24.73 -7.96 -19.32
C PHE A 4 23.34 -8.40 -18.86
N LEU A 5 22.56 -9.10 -19.68
CA LEU A 5 21.19 -9.53 -19.35
C LEU A 5 21.03 -11.04 -19.07
N ARG A 6 22.13 -11.76 -18.82
CA ARG A 6 22.04 -13.20 -18.52
C ARG A 6 22.16 -13.44 -17.03
N THR A 7 21.00 -13.77 -16.46
CA THR A 7 20.79 -14.45 -15.17
C THR A 7 20.62 -13.52 -13.97
N LEU A 8 19.56 -12.71 -13.96
CA LEU A 8 18.89 -12.36 -12.70
C LEU A 8 17.58 -13.14 -12.62
N TYR A 9 17.61 -14.28 -11.92
CA TYR A 9 16.40 -14.89 -11.39
C TYR A 9 15.99 -14.03 -10.18
N PHE A 10 15.27 -12.95 -10.43
CA PHE A 10 14.57 -12.26 -9.36
C PHE A 10 13.40 -13.13 -8.94
N SER A 11 13.50 -13.75 -7.76
CA SER A 11 12.32 -14.16 -7.03
C SER A 11 11.45 -12.92 -6.85
N VAL A 12 10.24 -12.94 -7.43
CA VAL A 12 9.18 -11.92 -7.36
C VAL A 12 9.38 -11.01 -6.15
N VAL A 13 9.95 -9.83 -6.37
CA VAL A 13 10.12 -8.84 -5.30
C VAL A 13 8.76 -8.21 -5.14
N PHE A 14 7.96 -8.78 -4.22
CA PHE A 14 6.75 -8.14 -3.74
C PHE A 14 7.13 -6.79 -3.13
N ILE A 15 7.12 -5.73 -3.94
CA ILE A 15 7.02 -4.37 -3.45
C ILE A 15 5.68 -4.35 -2.73
N LEU A 16 5.73 -4.36 -1.39
CA LEU A 16 4.58 -4.29 -0.49
C LEU A 16 3.93 -2.90 -0.58
N ALA A 17 3.50 -2.50 -1.77
CA ALA A 17 2.45 -1.53 -1.96
C ALA A 17 1.14 -2.25 -1.61
N PHE A 18 0.56 -1.92 -0.45
CA PHE A 18 -0.78 -2.40 -0.09
C PHE A 18 -1.82 -1.75 -1.02
N THR A 19 -1.99 -2.31 -2.21
CA THR A 19 -3.19 -2.13 -3.04
C THR A 19 -3.82 -3.49 -3.27
N VAL A 20 -5.06 -3.62 -2.81
CA VAL A 20 -5.89 -4.81 -2.95
C VAL A 20 -6.21 -5.01 -4.43
N ILE A 21 -5.83 -6.16 -5.01
CA ILE A 21 -6.64 -7.09 -5.84
C ILE A 21 -5.69 -8.11 -6.50
N ALA A 22 -5.91 -9.41 -6.26
CA ALA A 22 -5.37 -10.49 -7.09
C ALA A 22 -6.24 -10.67 -8.35
N PRO A 23 -5.63 -11.01 -9.49
CA PRO A 23 -5.80 -12.37 -10.00
C PRO A 23 -4.46 -13.03 -10.36
N ALA A 24 -4.45 -14.36 -10.36
CA ALA A 24 -3.28 -15.19 -10.69
C ALA A 24 -2.71 -14.85 -12.08
N PHE A 25 -1.40 -14.59 -12.15
CA PHE A 25 -0.68 -14.45 -13.41
C PHE A 25 -0.02 -15.77 -13.81
N VAL A 26 -0.31 -16.20 -15.04
CA VAL A 26 0.42 -17.24 -15.75
C VAL A 26 1.58 -16.54 -16.47
N PHE A 27 2.81 -16.94 -16.18
CA PHE A 27 3.98 -16.43 -16.89
C PHE A 27 4.01 -16.99 -18.32
N ALA A 28 3.91 -16.11 -19.31
CA ALA A 28 4.25 -16.43 -20.68
C ALA A 28 5.74 -16.17 -20.89
N GLU A 29 6.47 -17.18 -21.32
CA GLU A 29 7.89 -17.08 -21.65
C GLU A 29 8.04 -16.29 -22.97
N GLY A 30 8.38 -15.02 -22.86
CA GLY A 30 8.56 -14.10 -23.98
C GLY A 30 9.99 -14.12 -24.50
N GLU A 31 10.14 -14.41 -25.80
CA GLU A 31 11.41 -14.38 -26.53
C GLU A 31 12.09 -13.00 -26.50
N ASN A 32 13.41 -13.08 -26.38
CA ASN A 32 14.45 -12.08 -26.51
C ASN A 32 14.25 -11.10 -27.69
N GLY A 33 13.56 -9.99 -27.47
CA GLY A 33 13.61 -8.78 -28.31
C GLY A 33 14.24 -7.66 -27.51
N SER A 34 15.20 -6.92 -28.07
CA SER A 34 15.80 -5.77 -27.38
C SER A 34 14.71 -4.80 -26.93
N SER A 35 14.39 -4.79 -25.64
CA SER A 35 13.45 -3.82 -25.10
C SER A 35 14.13 -2.46 -25.17
N GLY A 36 13.81 -1.72 -26.24
CA GLY A 36 14.38 -0.42 -26.57
C GLY A 36 13.86 0.65 -25.62
N TYR A 37 14.17 0.53 -24.33
CA TYR A 37 13.95 1.60 -23.36
C TYR A 37 14.90 2.75 -23.68
N GLU A 38 14.42 3.96 -23.44
CA GLU A 38 15.24 5.17 -23.55
C GLU A 38 16.08 5.35 -22.29
N TRP A 39 17.19 4.61 -22.21
CA TRP A 39 18.16 4.74 -21.12
C TRP A 39 18.87 6.09 -21.17
N ILE A 40 18.74 6.86 -20.09
CA ILE A 40 19.49 8.09 -19.90
C ILE A 40 20.78 7.74 -19.18
N GLU A 41 21.88 7.76 -19.92
CA GLU A 41 23.23 7.53 -19.40
C GLU A 41 23.69 8.68 -18.51
N GLY A 42 24.15 8.37 -17.29
CA GLY A 42 24.74 9.36 -16.40
C GLY A 42 26.00 9.99 -16.98
N ALA A 43 26.05 11.32 -16.93
CA ALA A 43 27.19 12.17 -17.27
C ALA A 43 27.29 13.38 -16.31
N GLY A 44 26.59 13.35 -15.17
CA GLY A 44 26.51 14.44 -14.20
C GLY A 44 25.41 15.47 -14.47
N GLN A 45 24.55 15.23 -15.45
CA GLN A 45 23.36 16.04 -15.75
C GLN A 45 22.25 15.83 -14.72
N THR A 46 21.34 16.80 -14.61
CA THR A 46 20.13 16.67 -13.80
C THR A 46 19.00 16.05 -14.63
N VAL A 47 18.36 15.01 -14.10
CA VAL A 47 17.10 14.47 -14.60
C VAL A 47 15.94 14.90 -13.70
N THR A 48 14.75 15.04 -14.27
CA THR A 48 13.52 15.41 -13.54
C THR A 48 12.58 14.22 -13.45
N MET A 49 11.97 14.03 -12.28
CA MET A 49 10.97 12.99 -12.01
C MET A 49 9.61 13.67 -11.77
N ALA A 50 8.71 13.53 -12.75
CA ALA A 50 7.31 14.00 -12.72
C ALA A 50 7.09 15.45 -12.21
N ASP A 51 8.02 16.37 -12.49
CA ASP A 51 8.03 17.74 -11.94
C ASP A 51 8.00 17.87 -10.41
N ILE A 52 8.21 16.76 -9.69
CA ILE A 52 8.26 16.72 -8.23
C ILE A 52 9.70 16.85 -7.74
N ALA A 53 10.62 16.13 -8.39
CA ALA A 53 11.98 15.99 -7.92
C ALA A 53 13.00 16.02 -9.06
N GLU A 54 14.25 16.22 -8.65
CA GLU A 54 15.42 16.26 -9.50
C GLU A 54 16.52 15.39 -8.91
N LEU A 55 17.24 14.70 -9.78
CA LEU A 55 18.40 13.90 -9.45
C LEU A 55 19.56 14.33 -10.34
N LYS A 56 20.69 14.72 -9.74
CA LYS A 56 21.94 14.83 -10.50
C LYS A 56 22.49 13.42 -10.73
N LEU A 57 22.35 12.95 -11.97
CA LEU A 57 22.63 11.57 -12.35
C LEU A 57 24.14 11.33 -12.47
N ASP A 58 24.66 10.52 -11.55
CA ASP A 58 26.07 10.17 -11.48
C ASP A 58 26.52 9.36 -12.72
N PRO A 59 27.75 9.55 -13.26
CA PRO A 59 28.27 8.77 -14.37
C PRO A 59 28.27 7.24 -14.19
N GLU A 60 28.20 6.75 -12.95
CA GLU A 60 28.09 5.33 -12.61
C GLU A 60 26.66 4.79 -12.78
N LEU A 61 25.67 5.65 -13.03
CA LEU A 61 24.25 5.30 -13.10
C LEU A 61 23.66 5.47 -14.51
N VAL A 62 22.57 4.75 -14.75
CA VAL A 62 21.61 4.97 -15.84
C VAL A 62 20.22 5.19 -15.24
N TYR A 63 19.38 5.96 -15.94
CA TYR A 63 18.04 6.32 -15.49
C TYR A 63 16.99 5.96 -16.54
N LEU A 64 15.84 5.49 -16.08
CA LEU A 64 14.61 5.41 -16.86
C LEU A 64 13.60 6.42 -16.30
N ASP A 65 12.94 7.15 -17.19
CA ASP A 65 11.81 8.00 -16.81
C ASP A 65 10.59 7.18 -16.41
N ALA A 66 9.50 7.87 -16.06
CA ALA A 66 8.26 7.25 -15.61
C ALA A 66 7.69 6.26 -16.64
N GLU A 67 7.64 6.65 -17.92
CA GLU A 67 7.10 5.80 -18.98
C GLU A 67 7.94 4.54 -19.18
N ASN A 68 9.26 4.70 -19.30
CA ASN A 68 10.16 3.57 -19.51
C ASN A 68 10.27 2.68 -18.26
N THR A 69 10.17 3.25 -17.06
CA THR A 69 10.15 2.47 -15.80
C THR A 69 8.91 1.58 -15.74
N ARG A 70 7.72 2.11 -16.04
CA ARG A 70 6.48 1.31 -16.04
C ARG A 70 6.53 0.19 -17.09
N ARG A 71 6.98 0.52 -18.30
CA ARG A 71 7.18 -0.49 -19.36
C ARG A 71 8.17 -1.58 -18.94
N TYR A 72 9.28 -1.19 -18.32
CA TYR A 72 10.27 -2.13 -17.80
C TYR A 72 9.63 -3.06 -16.75
N LEU A 73 8.86 -2.53 -15.80
CA LEU A 73 8.17 -3.32 -14.78
C LEU A 73 7.17 -4.31 -15.43
N ASP A 74 6.28 -3.83 -16.28
CA ASP A 74 5.24 -4.65 -16.93
C ASP A 74 5.85 -5.77 -17.79
N GLU A 75 6.89 -5.46 -18.58
CA GLU A 75 7.55 -6.44 -19.46
C GLU A 75 8.34 -7.51 -18.68
N ASN A 76 8.72 -7.21 -17.42
CA ASN A 76 9.39 -8.16 -16.53
C ASN A 76 8.42 -8.86 -15.56
N GLY A 77 7.11 -8.71 -15.76
CA GLY A 77 6.08 -9.40 -14.97
C GLY A 77 5.79 -8.76 -13.61
N GLU A 78 6.31 -7.57 -13.35
CA GLU A 78 5.94 -6.75 -12.20
C GLU A 78 4.70 -5.91 -12.54
N ILE A 79 3.96 -5.47 -11.52
CA ILE A 79 2.79 -4.61 -11.70
C ILE A 79 3.23 -3.16 -11.58
N SER A 80 3.23 -2.43 -12.70
CA SER A 80 3.46 -0.99 -12.67
C SER A 80 2.21 -0.20 -12.24
N SER A 81 2.42 1.06 -11.89
CA SER A 81 1.41 2.01 -11.44
C SER A 81 1.70 3.41 -11.98
N GLU A 82 0.67 4.25 -12.08
CA GLU A 82 0.87 5.67 -12.43
C GLU A 82 1.70 6.45 -11.40
N SER A 83 1.85 5.90 -10.19
CA SER A 83 2.75 6.45 -9.18
C SER A 83 4.22 6.21 -9.48
N ASP A 84 4.60 5.27 -10.35
CA ASP A 84 5.99 5.05 -10.76
C ASP A 84 6.49 6.20 -11.63
N ILE A 85 7.41 7.00 -11.08
CA ILE A 85 7.90 8.23 -11.70
C ILE A 85 9.34 8.14 -12.22
N GLY A 86 10.03 7.02 -12.00
CA GLY A 86 11.36 6.77 -12.54
C GLY A 86 12.10 5.64 -11.84
N SER A 87 13.24 5.25 -12.39
CA SER A 87 14.14 4.26 -11.79
C SER A 87 15.59 4.51 -12.17
N VAL A 88 16.53 4.15 -11.29
CA VAL A 88 17.97 4.22 -11.54
C VAL A 88 18.65 2.88 -11.30
N TYR A 89 19.69 2.64 -12.09
CA TYR A 89 20.46 1.41 -12.08
C TYR A 89 21.96 1.76 -12.17
N PRO A 90 22.84 1.09 -11.43
CA PRO A 90 24.27 1.19 -11.60
C PRO A 90 24.71 0.43 -12.87
N LYS A 91 25.80 0.89 -13.49
CA LYS A 91 26.35 0.25 -14.69
C LYS A 91 27.10 -1.05 -14.40
N ASN A 92 27.62 -1.21 -13.18
CA ASN A 92 28.56 -2.27 -12.80
C ASN A 92 28.19 -2.98 -11.48
N ALA A 93 26.92 -2.92 -11.07
CA ALA A 93 26.42 -3.60 -9.88
C ALA A 93 24.99 -4.10 -10.13
N ASP A 94 24.51 -4.99 -9.27
CA ASP A 94 23.23 -5.66 -9.46
C ASP A 94 22.20 -5.16 -8.42
N TRP A 95 21.88 -3.87 -8.50
CA TRP A 95 20.82 -3.24 -7.71
C TRP A 95 20.02 -2.25 -8.55
N ALA A 96 18.81 -1.91 -8.12
CA ALA A 96 17.97 -0.91 -8.75
C ALA A 96 17.29 -0.05 -7.68
N VAL A 97 17.01 1.20 -8.00
CA VAL A 97 16.20 2.07 -7.16
C VAL A 97 14.99 2.55 -7.95
N PHE A 98 13.81 2.31 -7.40
CA PHE A 98 12.53 2.75 -7.95
C PHE A 98 11.99 3.94 -7.17
N PHE A 99 11.42 4.89 -7.91
CA PHE A 99 10.81 6.09 -7.37
C PHE A 99 9.32 6.07 -7.65
N GLU A 100 8.53 6.17 -6.58
CA GLU A 100 7.09 6.39 -6.69
C GLU A 100 6.68 7.71 -6.04
N TYR A 101 5.60 8.32 -6.52
CA TYR A 101 5.01 9.50 -5.89
C TYR A 101 3.57 9.26 -5.45
N SER A 102 3.24 9.70 -4.24
CA SER A 102 1.88 9.70 -3.72
C SER A 102 1.48 11.09 -3.25
N GLU A 103 0.40 11.63 -3.82
CA GLU A 103 -0.19 12.93 -3.46
C GLU A 103 -1.33 12.79 -2.44
N ASP A 104 -1.02 12.20 -1.29
CA ASP A 104 -2.02 11.98 -0.23
C ASP A 104 -2.34 13.24 0.59
N GLY A 105 -1.64 14.34 0.32
CA GLY A 105 -1.66 15.59 1.07
C GLY A 105 -0.41 15.75 1.94
N HIS A 106 -0.25 16.94 2.54
CA HIS A 106 0.85 17.25 3.44
C HIS A 106 0.82 16.36 4.69
N ILE A 107 1.85 15.55 4.89
CA ILE A 107 1.98 14.60 6.01
C ILE A 107 2.65 15.31 7.17
N SER A 108 1.98 15.39 8.32
CA SER A 108 2.56 16.02 9.50
C SER A 108 3.68 15.17 10.12
N ASP A 109 4.80 15.81 10.42
CA ASP A 109 5.95 15.26 11.15
C ASP A 109 5.97 15.63 12.65
N GLU A 110 4.86 16.15 13.20
CA GLU A 110 4.75 16.54 14.61
C GLU A 110 4.95 15.37 15.59
N GLU A 111 4.73 14.13 15.13
CA GLU A 111 4.89 12.91 15.92
C GLU A 111 6.25 12.23 15.78
N LYS A 112 7.24 12.86 15.13
CA LYS A 112 8.60 12.30 14.92
C LYS A 112 9.24 11.72 16.19
N ASP A 113 9.06 12.37 17.34
CA ASP A 113 9.64 11.95 18.63
C ASP A 113 8.79 10.88 19.35
N LYS A 114 7.68 10.45 18.75
CA LYS A 114 6.69 9.53 19.34
C LYS A 114 6.55 8.23 18.55
N ILE A 115 7.43 8.01 17.57
CA ILE A 115 7.43 6.78 16.77
C ILE A 115 7.80 5.61 17.68
N ASP A 116 6.84 4.71 17.91
CA ASP A 116 7.03 3.48 18.68
C ASP A 116 7.40 2.33 17.73
N ALA A 117 8.70 2.08 17.59
CA ALA A 117 9.22 1.08 16.67
C ALA A 117 8.78 -0.35 17.04
N ASP A 118 8.58 -0.64 18.32
CA ASP A 118 8.17 -1.97 18.77
C ASP A 118 6.69 -2.20 18.44
N ALA A 119 5.82 -1.23 18.71
CA ALA A 119 4.41 -1.31 18.35
C ALA A 119 4.20 -1.37 16.82
N LEU A 120 5.04 -0.68 16.05
CA LEU A 120 5.04 -0.77 14.58
C LEU A 120 5.44 -2.17 14.10
N LEU A 121 6.47 -2.76 14.70
CA LEU A 121 6.90 -4.12 14.36
C LEU A 121 5.83 -5.16 14.68
N GLU A 122 5.17 -5.04 15.84
CA GLU A 122 4.03 -5.89 16.19
C GLU A 122 2.90 -5.76 15.16
N SER A 123 2.65 -4.54 14.69
CA SER A 123 1.64 -4.28 13.65
C SER A 123 2.01 -4.95 12.33
N TYR A 124 3.29 -4.92 11.91
CA TYR A 124 3.75 -5.65 10.73
C TYR A 124 3.62 -7.17 10.90
N LYS A 125 4.06 -7.73 12.02
CA LYS A 125 3.94 -9.17 12.30
C LYS A 125 2.48 -9.62 12.19
N LYS A 126 1.58 -8.92 12.88
CA LYS A 126 0.15 -9.21 12.85
C LYS A 126 -0.46 -9.05 11.46
N GLY A 127 -0.15 -7.96 10.76
CA GLY A 127 -0.66 -7.72 9.40
C GLY A 127 -0.22 -8.80 8.42
N THR A 128 1.03 -9.26 8.53
CA THR A 128 1.56 -10.36 7.72
C THR A 128 0.91 -11.70 8.08
N GLU A 129 0.70 -12.00 9.37
CA GLU A 129 -0.05 -13.21 9.79
C GLU A 129 -1.50 -13.20 9.26
N GLU A 130 -2.18 -12.06 9.34
CA GLU A 130 -3.54 -11.88 8.81
C GLU A 130 -3.60 -11.99 7.28
N ARG A 131 -2.54 -11.58 6.57
CA ARG A 131 -2.38 -11.79 5.12
C ARG A 131 -2.20 -13.27 4.82
N ASN A 132 -1.24 -13.94 5.48
CA ASN A 132 -0.96 -15.36 5.27
C ASN A 132 -2.20 -16.22 5.49
N ALA A 133 -2.99 -15.94 6.52
CA ALA A 133 -4.24 -16.66 6.79
C ALA A 133 -5.29 -16.58 5.67
N LYS A 134 -5.15 -15.62 4.73
CA LYS A 134 -6.02 -15.44 3.57
C LYS A 134 -5.43 -15.98 2.27
N LEU A 135 -4.17 -16.43 2.30
CA LEU A 135 -3.52 -17.03 1.14
C LEU A 135 -3.81 -18.52 1.12
N ASP A 136 -4.25 -19.02 -0.04
CA ASP A 136 -4.55 -20.44 -0.21
C ASP A 136 -3.28 -21.30 -0.31
N ASN A 137 -2.17 -20.69 -0.74
CA ASN A 137 -0.89 -21.34 -0.96
C ASN A 137 0.13 -20.96 0.12
N PRO A 138 0.52 -21.90 1.02
CA PRO A 138 1.51 -21.65 2.05
C PRO A 138 2.89 -21.25 1.53
N ALA A 139 3.23 -21.57 0.28
CA ALA A 139 4.51 -21.15 -0.31
C ALA A 139 4.62 -19.62 -0.44
N ASP A 140 3.49 -18.90 -0.49
CA ASP A 140 3.44 -17.44 -0.64
C ASP A 140 3.44 -16.70 0.72
N HIS A 141 3.59 -17.44 1.81
CA HIS A 141 3.67 -16.90 3.15
C HIS A 141 4.99 -16.16 3.38
N LEU A 142 4.89 -15.05 4.10
CA LEU A 142 6.02 -14.26 4.58
C LEU A 142 5.99 -14.21 6.10
N PHE A 143 7.15 -14.04 6.73
CA PHE A 143 7.28 -13.97 8.17
C PHE A 143 8.15 -12.77 8.53
N VAL A 144 7.65 -11.89 9.40
CA VAL A 144 8.41 -10.71 9.84
C VAL A 144 9.22 -11.09 11.07
N ASP A 145 10.54 -10.98 10.97
CA ASP A 145 11.46 -11.33 12.05
C ASP A 145 11.65 -10.15 13.01
N GLY A 146 11.89 -8.97 12.45
CA GLY A 146 12.29 -7.80 13.20
C GLY A 146 12.65 -6.61 12.34
N TRP A 147 13.33 -5.64 12.94
CA TRP A 147 14.00 -4.57 12.23
C TRP A 147 15.41 -5.00 11.83
N GLU A 148 15.78 -4.71 10.59
CA GLU A 148 17.18 -4.54 10.21
C GLU A 148 17.66 -3.15 10.63
N LYS A 149 16.83 -2.12 10.33
CA LYS A 149 16.99 -0.75 10.82
C LYS A 149 15.65 -0.24 11.33
N PRO A 150 15.53 0.14 12.60
CA PRO A 150 14.28 0.68 13.12
C PRO A 150 13.94 2.02 12.42
N PRO A 151 12.67 2.43 12.40
CA PRO A 151 12.26 3.69 11.82
C PRO A 151 12.98 4.90 12.41
N ALA A 152 13.51 5.75 11.54
CA ALA A 152 14.20 6.97 11.89
C ALA A 152 13.79 8.12 10.96
N TYR A 153 13.48 9.27 11.55
CA TYR A 153 13.14 10.49 10.83
C TYR A 153 14.31 11.48 10.83
N ASN A 154 14.63 12.02 9.66
CA ASN A 154 15.59 13.09 9.48
C ASN A 154 14.84 14.39 9.17
N GLU A 155 14.79 15.29 10.16
CA GLU A 155 14.13 16.59 10.02
C GLU A 155 14.73 17.44 8.90
N GLY A 156 16.05 17.50 8.78
CA GLY A 156 16.72 18.35 7.79
C GLY A 156 16.51 17.89 6.34
N LYS A 157 16.16 16.62 6.13
CA LYS A 157 15.81 16.07 4.81
C LYS A 157 14.30 15.84 4.64
N HIS A 158 13.50 16.09 5.69
CA HIS A 158 12.11 15.64 5.80
C HIS A 158 11.90 14.20 5.30
N ALA A 159 12.77 13.29 5.74
CA ALA A 159 12.83 11.92 5.23
C ALA A 159 12.71 10.89 6.36
N LEU A 160 11.87 9.88 6.14
CA LEU A 160 11.66 8.74 7.01
C LEU A 160 12.32 7.50 6.40
N THR A 161 13.07 6.76 7.21
CA THR A 161 13.82 5.58 6.76
C THR A 161 13.59 4.41 7.71
N TRP A 162 13.47 3.19 7.18
CA TRP A 162 13.43 1.95 7.96
C TRP A 162 13.80 0.75 7.09
N ALA A 163 14.20 -0.36 7.72
CA ALA A 163 14.39 -1.62 7.02
C ALA A 163 13.84 -2.78 7.85
N LEU A 164 12.88 -3.53 7.30
CA LEU A 164 12.33 -4.73 7.92
C LEU A 164 13.15 -5.96 7.54
N ARG A 165 13.37 -6.84 8.51
CA ARG A 165 13.89 -8.19 8.31
C ARG A 165 12.73 -9.17 8.30
N ALA A 166 12.67 -10.01 7.28
CA ALA A 166 11.67 -11.04 7.09
C ALA A 166 12.30 -12.28 6.47
N HIS A 167 11.51 -13.35 6.35
CA HIS A 167 11.83 -14.50 5.52
C HIS A 167 10.57 -15.05 4.84
N ASP A 168 10.75 -15.80 3.77
CA ASP A 168 9.69 -16.56 3.12
C ASP A 168 9.50 -17.95 3.75
N ASN A 169 8.54 -18.72 3.24
CA ASN A 169 8.28 -20.09 3.70
C ASN A 169 9.45 -21.07 3.45
N ALA A 170 10.40 -20.74 2.58
CA ALA A 170 11.64 -21.50 2.35
C ALA A 170 12.81 -21.03 3.23
N ASN A 171 12.55 -20.16 4.22
CA ASN A 171 13.53 -19.51 5.08
C ASN A 171 14.57 -18.67 4.31
N GLN A 172 14.25 -18.19 3.11
CA GLN A 172 15.09 -17.24 2.42
C GLN A 172 14.93 -15.86 3.07
N PRO A 173 16.04 -15.19 3.45
CA PRO A 173 15.98 -13.89 4.09
C PRO A 173 15.52 -12.82 3.10
N ILE A 174 14.66 -11.94 3.58
CA ILE A 174 14.14 -10.78 2.85
C ILE A 174 14.42 -9.54 3.69
N ILE A 175 14.97 -8.51 3.03
CA ILE A 175 15.12 -7.20 3.64
C ILE A 175 14.31 -6.19 2.84
N ASN A 176 13.33 -5.57 3.51
CA ASN A 176 12.49 -4.54 2.93
C ASN A 176 12.95 -3.16 3.43
N SER A 177 13.83 -2.51 2.65
CA SER A 177 14.38 -1.18 2.94
C SER A 177 13.52 -0.09 2.33
N ASN A 178 13.16 0.90 3.13
CA ASN A 178 12.24 1.96 2.76
C ASN A 178 12.83 3.33 3.06
N VAL A 179 12.71 4.22 2.08
CA VAL A 179 12.90 5.66 2.26
C VAL A 179 11.62 6.36 1.79
N ARG A 180 11.13 7.29 2.61
CA ARG A 180 10.00 8.16 2.29
C ARG A 180 10.42 9.60 2.46
N ILE A 181 10.43 10.38 1.39
CA ILE A 181 10.80 11.80 1.42
C ILE A 181 9.52 12.62 1.35
N LEU A 182 9.20 13.38 2.39
CA LEU A 182 7.99 14.18 2.44
C LEU A 182 8.10 15.37 1.47
N THR A 183 6.99 15.68 0.82
CA THR A 183 6.88 16.82 -0.10
C THR A 183 5.80 17.77 0.40
N ARG A 184 5.58 18.86 -0.35
CA ARG A 184 4.56 19.87 -0.05
C ARG A 184 3.17 19.26 0.15
N VAL A 185 2.77 18.34 -0.71
CA VAL A 185 1.42 17.75 -0.78
C VAL A 185 1.44 16.21 -0.87
N GLY A 186 2.52 15.56 -0.45
CA GLY A 186 2.65 14.12 -0.57
C GLY A 186 3.97 13.59 -0.05
N TYR A 187 4.43 12.51 -0.67
CA TYR A 187 5.75 11.95 -0.42
C TYR A 187 6.27 11.16 -1.63
N LEU A 188 7.59 11.05 -1.72
CA LEU A 188 8.28 10.13 -2.62
C LEU A 188 8.62 8.84 -1.89
N SER A 189 8.28 7.72 -2.48
CA SER A 189 8.79 6.40 -2.12
C SER A 189 10.08 6.15 -2.88
N VAL A 190 11.17 5.86 -2.18
CA VAL A 190 12.44 5.43 -2.78
C VAL A 190 12.74 4.04 -2.25
N VAL A 191 12.74 3.06 -3.16
CA VAL A 191 12.87 1.63 -2.82
C VAL A 191 14.11 1.07 -3.48
N LEU A 192 15.01 0.49 -2.68
CA LEU A 192 16.17 -0.25 -3.15
C LEU A 192 15.79 -1.72 -3.35
N VAL A 193 16.04 -2.22 -4.56
CA VAL A 193 15.99 -3.65 -4.91
C VAL A 193 17.42 -4.13 -5.07
N THR A 194 17.84 -5.11 -4.27
CA THR A 194 19.21 -5.63 -4.19
C THR A 194 19.20 -7.08 -3.68
N ASP A 195 20.29 -7.81 -3.92
CA ASP A 195 20.54 -9.09 -3.27
C ASP A 195 20.80 -8.90 -1.76
N PRO A 196 20.14 -9.67 -0.88
CA PRO A 196 20.38 -9.63 0.56
C PRO A 196 21.85 -9.72 0.98
N ALA A 197 22.70 -10.43 0.21
CA ALA A 197 24.13 -10.55 0.47
C ALA A 197 24.91 -9.22 0.28
N HIS A 198 24.40 -8.32 -0.56
CA HIS A 198 25.03 -7.03 -0.89
C HIS A 198 24.32 -5.82 -0.27
N LEU A 199 23.21 -6.03 0.45
CA LEU A 199 22.37 -4.98 0.99
C LEU A 199 23.12 -3.80 1.62
N ASN A 200 24.13 -4.07 2.46
CA ASN A 200 24.86 -3.01 3.16
C ASN A 200 25.69 -2.15 2.20
N GLU A 201 26.32 -2.78 1.21
CA GLU A 201 27.09 -2.11 0.16
C GLU A 201 26.18 -1.31 -0.75
N ASP A 202 25.07 -1.91 -1.19
CA ASP A 202 24.15 -1.30 -2.14
C ASP A 202 23.33 -0.18 -1.47
N SER A 203 22.98 -0.33 -0.19
CA SER A 203 22.38 0.76 0.61
C SER A 203 23.33 1.96 0.72
N ALA A 204 24.63 1.72 0.93
CA ALA A 204 25.62 2.79 0.98
C ALA A 204 25.80 3.45 -0.39
N SER A 205 25.77 2.65 -1.46
CA SER A 205 25.84 3.12 -2.85
C SER A 205 24.61 3.95 -3.23
N MET A 206 23.40 3.52 -2.86
CA MET A 206 22.17 4.31 -3.03
C MET A 206 22.27 5.64 -2.27
N GLU A 207 22.69 5.64 -0.99
CA GLU A 207 22.80 6.89 -0.23
C GLU A 207 23.80 7.85 -0.91
N LYS A 208 24.95 7.34 -1.34
CA LYS A 208 26.02 8.13 -1.95
C LYS A 208 25.65 8.64 -3.34
N LEU A 209 25.21 7.78 -4.24
CA LEU A 209 25.06 8.07 -5.67
C LEU A 209 23.67 8.62 -6.02
N VAL A 210 22.66 8.32 -5.21
CA VAL A 210 21.26 8.67 -5.47
C VAL A 210 20.75 9.69 -4.46
N LEU A 211 20.68 9.34 -3.18
CA LEU A 211 20.01 10.20 -2.18
C LEU A 211 20.80 11.47 -1.84
N SER A 212 22.14 11.47 -1.98
CA SER A 212 22.96 12.66 -1.72
C SER A 212 22.83 13.76 -2.78
N THR A 213 22.39 13.38 -3.99
CA THR A 213 22.23 14.26 -5.16
C THR A 213 20.77 14.47 -5.55
N PHE A 214 19.86 13.85 -4.81
CA PHE A 214 18.42 13.98 -4.95
C PHE A 214 17.91 15.24 -4.26
N SER A 215 16.95 15.92 -4.88
CA SER A 215 16.26 17.06 -4.27
C SER A 215 14.83 17.21 -4.79
N THR A 216 13.94 17.72 -3.94
CA THR A 216 12.59 18.12 -4.35
C THR A 216 12.62 19.50 -5.01
N LYS A 217 11.85 19.67 -6.09
CA LYS A 217 11.80 20.94 -6.84
C LYS A 217 11.21 22.06 -6.00
N ALA A 218 11.58 23.30 -6.30
CA ALA A 218 10.97 24.46 -5.68
C ALA A 218 9.45 24.49 -5.93
N GLY A 219 8.69 24.76 -4.87
CA GLY A 219 7.23 24.67 -4.88
C GLY A 219 6.70 23.27 -4.55
N GLN A 220 7.56 22.25 -4.47
CA GLN A 220 7.23 20.86 -4.10
C GLN A 220 7.90 20.43 -2.80
N ARG A 221 8.77 21.26 -2.21
CA ARG A 221 9.44 20.91 -0.95
C ARG A 221 8.45 20.91 0.21
N TYR A 222 8.75 20.14 1.25
CA TYR A 222 7.91 20.05 2.44
C TYR A 222 7.58 21.41 3.06
N GLU A 223 8.57 22.30 3.09
CA GLU A 223 8.52 23.65 3.66
C GLU A 223 7.74 24.64 2.78
N ASP A 224 7.48 24.29 1.52
CA ASP A 224 6.67 25.10 0.60
C ASP A 224 5.16 24.92 0.85
N PHE A 225 4.76 24.18 1.89
CA PHE A 225 3.37 23.95 2.29
C PHE A 225 2.65 25.24 2.69
N ASP A 226 1.47 25.46 2.11
CA ASP A 226 0.55 26.54 2.46
C ASP A 226 -0.73 25.98 3.09
N ALA A 227 -0.82 26.12 4.42
CA ALA A 227 -1.98 25.67 5.20
C ALA A 227 -3.34 26.28 4.78
N LYS A 228 -3.34 27.35 3.97
CA LYS A 228 -4.58 27.97 3.45
C LYS A 228 -5.10 27.30 2.18
N SER A 229 -4.23 26.71 1.38
CA SER A 229 -4.58 26.20 0.05
C SER A 229 -4.29 24.71 -0.12
N ASP A 230 -3.27 24.19 0.55
CA ASP A 230 -2.83 22.80 0.40
C ASP A 230 -3.63 21.84 1.29
N LYS A 231 -3.87 20.65 0.74
CA LYS A 231 -4.54 19.55 1.44
C LYS A 231 -3.59 18.90 2.44
N LYS A 232 -4.07 18.64 3.66
CA LYS A 232 -3.35 17.80 4.64
C LYS A 232 -3.71 16.33 4.46
N ALA A 233 -2.71 15.46 4.63
CA ALA A 233 -2.95 14.03 4.77
C ALA A 233 -3.74 13.76 6.06
N LYS A 234 -4.44 12.62 6.09
CA LYS A 234 -5.24 12.19 7.25
C LYS A 234 -4.43 11.39 8.28
N TYR A 235 -3.12 11.28 8.06
CA TYR A 235 -2.19 10.47 8.85
C TYR A 235 -0.83 11.18 8.95
N GLY A 236 -0.05 10.81 9.97
CA GLY A 236 1.33 11.26 10.20
C GLY A 236 2.35 10.17 9.86
N LEU A 237 3.58 10.33 10.32
CA LEU A 237 4.71 9.42 10.07
C LEU A 237 4.43 7.94 10.42
N THR A 238 3.76 7.67 11.53
CA THR A 238 3.39 6.32 11.98
C THR A 238 2.43 5.65 10.99
N GLY A 239 1.44 6.42 10.52
CA GLY A 239 0.51 5.96 9.49
C GLY A 239 1.22 5.72 8.16
N LEU A 240 2.18 6.58 7.81
CA LEU A 240 2.99 6.44 6.60
C LEU A 240 3.82 5.14 6.62
N ILE A 241 4.47 4.81 7.75
CA ILE A 241 5.23 3.55 7.90
C ILE A 241 4.31 2.36 7.65
N LEU A 242 3.12 2.34 8.25
CA LEU A 242 2.16 1.26 8.10
C LEU A 242 1.44 1.23 6.73
N GLY A 243 1.89 2.01 5.74
CA GLY A 243 1.34 2.00 4.38
C GLY A 243 0.27 3.06 4.10
N GLY A 244 0.26 4.18 4.82
CA GLY A 244 -0.61 5.32 4.55
C GLY A 244 -2.09 5.06 4.84
N ALA A 245 -3.00 5.48 3.95
CA ALA A 245 -4.46 5.41 4.13
C ALA A 245 -5.04 3.99 4.42
N GLY A 246 -4.20 2.95 4.42
CA GLY A 246 -4.45 1.58 4.91
C GLY A 246 -4.85 1.46 6.39
N LEU A 247 -4.83 2.54 7.18
CA LEU A 247 -5.47 2.59 8.51
C LEU A 247 -6.99 2.38 8.50
N ALA A 248 -7.62 2.13 7.35
CA ALA A 248 -9.02 1.72 7.25
C ALA A 248 -9.35 0.45 8.06
N VAL A 249 -8.34 -0.36 8.44
CA VAL A 249 -8.53 -1.54 9.32
C VAL A 249 -8.60 -1.16 10.82
N ALA A 250 -8.15 0.04 11.23
CA ALA A 250 -8.25 0.51 12.61
C ALA A 250 -9.59 1.19 12.96
N LYS A 251 -10.58 1.19 12.05
CA LYS A 251 -11.88 1.87 12.26
C LYS A 251 -12.78 1.25 13.33
N LYS A 252 -12.39 0.17 14.01
CA LYS A 252 -13.17 -0.37 15.14
C LYS A 252 -12.43 -0.55 16.48
N ALA A 253 -11.16 -0.15 16.61
CA ALA A 253 -10.46 -0.21 17.89
C ALA A 253 -9.62 1.04 18.26
N GLY A 254 -9.16 1.84 17.29
CA GLY A 254 -8.13 2.86 17.55
C GLY A 254 -8.59 4.18 18.19
N LEU A 255 -9.84 4.59 18.02
CA LEU A 255 -10.30 5.88 18.58
C LEU A 255 -10.83 5.76 20.03
N LEU A 256 -11.36 4.60 20.41
CA LEU A 256 -11.83 4.35 21.78
C LEU A 256 -10.69 4.02 22.75
N ALA A 257 -9.61 3.39 22.28
CA ALA A 257 -8.43 3.11 23.09
C ALA A 257 -7.67 4.41 23.46
N LEU A 258 -7.54 5.34 22.51
CA LEU A 258 -6.92 6.66 22.76
C LEU A 258 -7.80 7.55 23.65
N LEU A 259 -9.13 7.48 23.55
CA LEU A 259 -10.04 8.17 24.46
C LEU A 259 -10.02 7.56 25.88
N ALA A 260 -9.93 6.23 26.03
CA ALA A 260 -9.91 5.57 27.34
C ALA A 260 -8.66 5.92 28.17
N VAL A 261 -7.50 6.10 27.53
CA VAL A 261 -6.26 6.53 28.21
C VAL A 261 -6.32 8.00 28.64
N GLY A 262 -6.97 8.87 27.86
CA GLY A 262 -7.19 10.29 28.22
C GLY A 262 -8.25 10.50 29.32
N LEU A 263 -9.30 9.68 29.36
CA LEU A 263 -10.43 9.84 30.28
C LEU A 263 -10.15 9.40 31.72
N LYS A 264 -9.13 8.55 31.97
CA LYS A 264 -8.80 8.07 33.32
C LYS A 264 -8.40 9.20 34.29
N LYS A 265 -7.87 10.32 33.78
CA LYS A 265 -7.45 11.49 34.58
C LYS A 265 -8.51 12.58 34.76
N PHE A 266 -9.64 12.54 34.04
CA PHE A 266 -10.65 13.62 34.06
C PHE A 266 -12.10 13.14 34.24
N TRP A 267 -12.31 11.84 34.53
CA TRP A 267 -13.65 11.25 34.70
C TRP A 267 -14.51 11.94 35.77
N PHE A 268 -13.90 12.53 36.80
CA PHE A 268 -14.63 13.26 37.85
C PHE A 268 -15.28 14.57 37.37
N LEU A 269 -14.79 15.19 36.29
CA LEU A 269 -15.40 16.40 35.70
C LEU A 269 -16.69 16.06 34.93
N ILE A 270 -16.77 14.87 34.33
CA ILE A 270 -17.95 14.39 33.59
C ILE A 270 -19.07 13.98 34.57
N VAL A 271 -18.71 13.38 35.71
CA VAL A 271 -19.69 13.03 36.76
C VAL A 271 -20.27 14.30 37.42
N ALA A 272 -19.47 15.34 37.62
CA ALA A 272 -19.94 16.62 38.15
C ALA A 272 -20.88 17.37 37.20
N ALA A 273 -20.69 17.24 35.87
CA ALA A 273 -21.55 17.86 34.86
C ALA A 273 -22.81 17.03 34.51
N GLY A 274 -22.82 15.71 34.77
CA GLY A 274 -23.90 14.80 34.40
C GLY A 274 -25.11 14.78 35.35
N ALA A 275 -24.93 15.19 36.62
CA ALA A 275 -26.00 15.21 37.62
C ALA A 275 -27.23 16.08 37.25
N PRO A 276 -27.09 17.30 36.70
CA PRO A 276 -28.25 18.09 36.26
C PRO A 276 -28.90 17.55 34.96
N LEU A 277 -28.13 16.95 34.06
CA LEU A 277 -28.63 16.44 32.77
C LEU A 277 -29.50 15.19 32.93
N TRP A 278 -29.18 14.32 33.90
CA TRP A 278 -29.97 13.13 34.21
C TRP A 278 -31.35 13.46 34.80
N LYS A 279 -31.46 14.59 35.54
CA LYS A 279 -32.72 15.09 36.10
C LYS A 279 -33.64 15.66 35.00
N PHE A 280 -33.06 16.29 33.98
CA PHE A 280 -33.80 16.87 32.85
C PHE A 280 -34.40 15.80 31.92
N LEU A 281 -33.70 14.68 31.70
CA LEU A 281 -34.15 13.60 30.82
C LEU A 281 -35.24 12.70 31.43
N LYS A 282 -35.34 12.60 32.76
CA LYS A 282 -36.39 11.82 33.43
C LYS A 282 -37.77 12.51 33.42
N GLY A 283 -37.82 13.82 33.16
CA GLY A 283 -39.05 14.63 33.15
C GLY A 283 -39.87 14.58 31.85
N ARG A 284 -39.41 13.88 30.81
CA ARG A 284 -40.04 13.94 29.46
C ARG A 284 -40.56 12.61 28.90
N ARG A 285 -40.76 11.58 29.73
CA ARG A 285 -41.45 10.35 29.30
C ARG A 285 -42.96 10.50 29.44
N GLY A 286 -43.57 11.10 28.42
CA GLY A 286 -45.02 11.20 28.30
C GLY A 286 -45.45 11.69 26.92
N GLN A 287 -45.26 10.88 25.89
CA GLN A 287 -46.19 10.76 24.75
C GLN A 287 -45.73 9.65 23.80
N LYS A 288 -46.58 8.64 23.60
CA LYS A 288 -46.49 7.66 22.52
C LYS A 288 -46.84 8.35 21.21
N LEU A 289 -46.03 8.15 20.16
CA LEU A 289 -46.47 8.22 18.78
C LEU A 289 -46.01 6.94 18.07
N THR A 290 -47.02 6.13 17.74
CA THR A 290 -46.94 5.00 16.82
C THR A 290 -46.72 5.52 15.40
N ALA A 291 -45.66 5.09 14.74
CA ALA A 291 -45.51 5.19 13.30
C ALA A 291 -45.15 3.80 12.76
N ALA A 292 -46.00 3.26 11.89
CA ALA A 292 -45.78 2.02 11.18
C ALA A 292 -44.55 2.18 10.27
N LYS A 293 -43.64 1.21 10.30
CA LYS A 293 -42.52 1.11 9.35
C LYS A 293 -43.05 0.48 8.07
N GLU A 294 -42.96 1.19 6.96
CA GLU A 294 -42.89 0.51 5.66
C GLU A 294 -41.56 -0.28 5.56
N PRO A 295 -41.57 -1.47 4.93
CA PRO A 295 -40.36 -2.26 4.73
C PRO A 295 -39.38 -1.52 3.82
N ARG A 296 -38.09 -1.61 4.16
CA ARG A 296 -37.01 -0.89 3.47
C ARG A 296 -36.77 -1.49 2.09
N ASP A 297 -36.33 -0.68 1.13
CA ASP A 297 -36.21 -1.05 -0.29
C ASP A 297 -35.42 -2.35 -0.56
N TRP A 298 -34.46 -2.70 0.31
CA TRP A 298 -33.70 -3.94 0.19
C TRP A 298 -34.51 -5.21 0.55
N GLU A 299 -35.54 -5.11 1.41
CA GLU A 299 -36.46 -6.22 1.74
C GLU A 299 -37.36 -6.52 0.53
N ARG A 300 -37.82 -5.48 -0.17
CA ARG A 300 -38.58 -5.59 -1.43
C ARG A 300 -37.72 -6.22 -2.54
N SER A 301 -36.45 -5.84 -2.60
CA SER A 301 -35.47 -6.42 -3.52
C SER A 301 -35.28 -7.90 -3.24
N SER A 302 -35.07 -8.28 -1.96
CA SER A 302 -34.88 -9.69 -1.59
C SER A 302 -36.09 -10.57 -1.89
N GLN A 303 -37.30 -10.04 -1.74
CA GLN A 303 -38.52 -10.77 -2.09
C GLN A 303 -38.67 -10.93 -3.61
N ALA A 304 -38.31 -9.91 -4.39
CA ALA A 304 -38.33 -9.99 -5.84
C ALA A 304 -37.32 -11.02 -6.40
N PHE A 305 -36.12 -11.12 -5.80
CA PHE A 305 -35.13 -12.12 -6.16
C PHE A 305 -35.57 -13.55 -5.77
N ALA A 306 -36.15 -13.72 -4.58
CA ALA A 306 -36.66 -15.03 -4.17
C ALA A 306 -37.81 -15.52 -5.09
N GLU A 307 -38.66 -14.59 -5.56
CA GLU A 307 -39.74 -14.89 -6.49
C GLU A 307 -39.22 -15.23 -7.91
N SER A 308 -38.13 -14.59 -8.37
CA SER A 308 -37.52 -14.90 -9.66
C SER A 308 -36.84 -16.26 -9.67
N ASP A 309 -36.13 -16.60 -8.60
CA ASP A 309 -35.46 -17.91 -8.46
C ASP A 309 -36.48 -19.05 -8.44
N LYS A 310 -37.61 -18.83 -7.76
CA LYS A 310 -38.69 -19.81 -7.72
C LYS A 310 -39.32 -20.04 -9.11
N ARG A 311 -39.56 -18.98 -9.88
CA ARG A 311 -40.08 -19.09 -11.25
C ARG A 311 -39.10 -19.77 -12.20
N GLN A 312 -37.79 -19.54 -12.02
CA GLN A 312 -36.77 -20.23 -12.81
C GLN A 312 -36.73 -21.73 -12.47
N ALA A 313 -36.82 -22.09 -11.18
CA ALA A 313 -36.88 -23.49 -10.78
C ALA A 313 -38.11 -24.21 -11.34
N GLU A 314 -39.29 -23.59 -11.28
CA GLU A 314 -40.54 -24.14 -11.83
C GLU A 314 -40.48 -24.30 -13.36
N ALA A 315 -39.91 -23.32 -14.07
CA ALA A 315 -39.73 -23.41 -15.54
C ALA A 315 -38.74 -24.51 -15.95
N HIS A 316 -37.68 -24.74 -15.17
CA HIS A 316 -36.74 -25.81 -15.41
C HIS A 316 -37.37 -27.20 -15.19
N GLU A 317 -38.26 -27.33 -14.20
CA GLU A 317 -39.00 -28.56 -13.93
C GLU A 317 -40.02 -28.87 -15.04
N GLU A 318 -40.69 -27.85 -15.58
CA GLU A 318 -41.63 -28.01 -16.70
C GLU A 318 -40.92 -28.41 -18.01
N ILE A 319 -39.74 -27.84 -18.29
CA ILE A 319 -38.91 -28.23 -19.44
C ILE A 319 -38.40 -29.67 -19.29
N ALA A 320 -38.01 -30.07 -18.08
CA ALA A 320 -37.56 -31.43 -17.81
C ALA A 320 -38.70 -32.46 -17.95
N ALA A 321 -39.92 -32.10 -17.55
CA ALA A 321 -41.10 -32.95 -17.72
C ALA A 321 -41.49 -33.11 -19.20
N ALA A 322 -41.45 -32.03 -19.98
CA ALA A 322 -41.73 -32.08 -21.43
C ALA A 322 -40.71 -32.94 -22.20
N ALA A 323 -39.44 -32.91 -21.80
CA ALA A 323 -38.40 -33.74 -22.42
C ALA A 323 -38.56 -35.25 -22.13
N ALA A 324 -39.24 -35.62 -21.03
CA ALA A 324 -39.49 -37.01 -20.67
C ALA A 324 -40.68 -37.64 -21.42
N GLU A 325 -41.57 -36.84 -22.02
CA GLU A 325 -42.70 -37.34 -22.82
C GLU A 325 -42.34 -37.62 -24.30
N GLU A 326 -41.18 -37.16 -24.79
CA GLU A 326 -40.73 -37.36 -26.18
C GLU A 326 -39.80 -38.58 -26.39
N GLU A 327 -39.60 -39.47 -25.42
CA GLU A 327 -38.87 -40.72 -25.68
C GLU A 327 -39.67 -41.66 -26.61
N PRO A 328 -39.14 -42.03 -27.80
CA PRO A 328 -39.84 -42.94 -28.69
C PRO A 328 -39.86 -44.36 -28.10
N LYS A 329 -41.06 -44.91 -27.93
CA LYS A 329 -41.26 -46.33 -27.61
C LYS A 329 -40.48 -47.19 -28.61
N LYS A 330 -39.47 -47.91 -28.10
CA LYS A 330 -38.73 -48.94 -28.85
C LYS A 330 -39.74 -49.94 -29.43
N ALA A 331 -39.74 -50.07 -30.75
CA ALA A 331 -40.47 -51.12 -31.45
C ALA A 331 -39.79 -52.48 -31.20
N GLU A 332 -40.63 -53.48 -30.92
CA GLU A 332 -40.31 -54.91 -31.09
C GLU A 332 -40.02 -55.24 -32.56
#